data_AF-A0A937P594-F1
#
_entry.id   AF-A0A937P594-F1
#
_cell.length_a   1.000
_cell.length_b   1.000
_cell.length_c   1.000
_cell.angle_alpha   90.00
_cell.angle_beta   90.00
_cell.angle_gamma   90.00
#
_symmetry.space_group_name_H-M   'P 1'
#
loop_
_entity.id
_entity.type
_entity.pdbx_description
1 polymer ?
#
loop_
_entity_poly.entity_id
_entity_poly.type
_entity_poly.pdbx_seq_one_letter_code
_entity_poly.pdbx_strand_id
1 'polypeptide(L)'
;MKKIKILILVIAGAALMYACNSNSKADTWSEEQKDKWKTNCMEFMSANNVEKNAAAGFCDCMFKKTSEKYTPGEAANITEEEERKLWEECDYSW
;
A
#
# COMPACT_ATOMS: atom_id res chain seq x y z
N MET A 1 1.42 -32.07 -36.37
CA MET A 1 0.47 -31.52 -35.37
C MET A 1 0.95 -31.54 -33.91
N LYS A 2 1.63 -32.59 -33.42
CA LYS A 2 2.09 -32.66 -32.00
C LYS A 2 3.15 -31.61 -31.62
N LYS A 3 4.08 -31.26 -32.52
CA LYS A 3 5.17 -30.29 -32.25
C LYS A 3 4.69 -28.84 -32.12
N ILE A 4 3.62 -28.46 -32.82
CA ILE A 4 2.99 -27.12 -32.74
C ILE A 4 2.31 -26.92 -31.39
N LYS A 5 1.66 -27.95 -30.84
CA LYS A 5 1.04 -27.92 -29.50
C LYS A 5 2.08 -27.73 -28.38
N ILE A 6 3.27 -28.32 -28.54
CA ILE A 6 4.38 -28.19 -27.57
C ILE A 6 4.95 -26.76 -27.58
N LEU A 7 5.11 -26.16 -28.77
CA LEU A 7 5.59 -24.77 -28.91
C LEU A 7 4.64 -23.73 -28.27
N ILE A 8 3.32 -23.93 -28.39
CA ILE A 8 2.32 -23.03 -27.77
C ILE A 8 2.36 -23.12 -26.24
N LEU A 9 2.58 -24.31 -25.68
CA LEU A 9 2.69 -24.51 -24.23
C LEU A 9 3.91 -23.83 -23.60
N VAL A 10 5.03 -23.77 -24.33
CA VAL A 10 6.27 -23.12 -23.84
C VAL A 10 6.14 -21.59 -23.82
N ILE A 11 5.45 -21.00 -24.80
CA ILE A 11 5.25 -19.55 -24.88
C ILE A 11 4.26 -19.06 -23.80
N ALA A 12 3.22 -19.85 -23.50
CA ALA A 12 2.28 -19.55 -22.42
C ALA A 12 2.93 -19.60 -21.01
N GLY A 13 3.94 -20.46 -20.82
CA GLY A 13 4.69 -20.56 -19.55
C GLY A 13 5.63 -19.37 -19.29
N ALA A 14 6.18 -18.75 -20.34
CA ALA A 14 7.12 -17.64 -20.20
C ALA A 14 6.44 -16.27 -19.94
N ALA A 15 5.16 -16.13 -20.27
CA ALA A 15 4.42 -14.87 -20.10
C ALA A 15 4.02 -14.57 -18.64
N LEU A 16 4.04 -15.58 -17.75
CA LEU A 16 3.63 -15.41 -16.35
C LEU A 16 4.71 -14.82 -15.43
N MET A 17 5.94 -14.66 -15.90
CA MET A 17 7.07 -14.18 -15.09
C MET A 17 7.24 -12.64 -15.11
N TYR A 18 6.44 -11.92 -15.89
CA TYR A 18 6.52 -10.45 -16.01
C TYR A 18 5.50 -9.68 -15.14
N ALA A 19 4.67 -10.37 -14.34
CA ALA A 19 3.57 -9.75 -13.60
C ALA A 19 3.94 -9.16 -12.22
N CYS A 20 5.23 -9.10 -11.85
CA CYS A 20 5.66 -8.44 -10.61
C CYS A 20 6.57 -7.25 -10.91
N ASN A 21 6.03 -6.24 -11.60
CA ASN A 21 6.61 -4.90 -11.58
C ASN A 21 5.69 -3.99 -10.77
N SER A 22 5.49 -4.31 -9.49
CA SER A 22 4.84 -3.35 -8.59
C SER A 22 5.89 -2.28 -8.31
N ASN A 23 5.72 -1.09 -8.90
CA ASN A 23 6.60 0.06 -8.65
C ASN A 23 6.26 0.66 -7.28
N SER A 24 6.19 -0.20 -6.25
CA SER A 24 5.89 0.17 -4.88
C SER A 24 7.03 1.01 -4.34
N LYS A 25 6.69 2.08 -3.64
CA LYS A 25 7.66 2.94 -2.97
C LYS A 25 7.89 2.52 -1.51
N ALA A 26 7.33 1.40 -1.07
CA ALA A 26 7.35 1.00 0.35
C ALA A 26 8.78 0.84 0.87
N ASP A 27 9.69 0.32 0.04
CA ASP A 27 11.11 0.14 0.40
C ASP A 27 11.90 1.45 0.52
N THR A 28 11.29 2.59 0.17
CA THR A 28 11.91 3.92 0.36
C THR A 28 11.71 4.47 1.77
N TRP A 29 10.90 3.81 2.60
CA TRP A 29 10.64 4.17 3.98
C TRP A 29 11.58 3.43 4.91
N SER A 30 12.27 4.16 5.79
CA SER A 30 12.96 3.52 6.91
C SER A 30 11.97 3.05 7.97
N GLU A 31 12.37 2.07 8.79
CA GLU A 31 11.55 1.62 9.92
C GLU A 31 11.26 2.78 10.89
N GLU A 32 12.22 3.69 11.10
CA GLU A 32 11.99 4.89 11.93
C GLU A 32 10.90 5.81 11.34
N GLN A 33 10.91 6.03 10.03
CA GLN A 33 9.90 6.86 9.36
C GLN A 33 8.52 6.21 9.43
N LYS A 34 8.46 4.89 9.26
CA LYS A 34 7.24 4.10 9.41
C LYS A 34 6.68 4.19 10.83
N ASP A 35 7.51 3.98 11.84
CA ASP A 35 7.10 4.03 13.25
C ASP A 35 6.63 5.43 13.64
N LYS A 36 7.32 6.48 13.18
CA LYS A 36 6.91 7.86 13.39
C LYS A 36 5.57 8.15 12.72
N TRP A 37 5.38 7.73 11.47
CA TRP A 37 4.13 7.93 10.74
C TRP A 37 2.96 7.25 11.47
N LYS A 38 3.13 5.98 11.85
CA LYS A 38 2.09 5.22 12.56
C LYS A 38 1.79 5.80 13.93
N THR A 39 2.80 6.25 14.66
CA THR A 39 2.63 6.93 15.95
C THR A 39 1.78 8.19 15.80
N ASN A 40 2.12 9.06 14.84
CA ASN A 40 1.36 10.28 14.57
C ASN A 40 -0.09 9.97 14.18
N CYS A 41 -0.31 8.93 13.36
CA CYS A 41 -1.66 8.49 13.01
C CYS A 41 -2.43 8.01 14.25
N MET A 42 -1.81 7.18 15.10
CA MET A 42 -2.45 6.70 16.33
C MET A 42 -2.79 7.83 17.30
N GLU A 43 -1.93 8.83 17.43
CA GLU A 43 -2.19 10.02 18.24
C GLU A 43 -3.39 10.82 17.69
N PHE A 44 -3.45 11.02 16.37
CA PHE A 44 -4.59 11.66 15.72
C PHE A 44 -5.89 10.89 15.95
N MET A 45 -5.88 9.57 15.78
CA MET A 45 -7.06 8.73 15.99
C MET A 45 -7.51 8.72 17.45
N SER A 46 -6.56 8.68 18.38
CA SER A 46 -6.84 8.78 19.82
C SER A 46 -7.42 10.13 20.20
N ALA A 47 -6.93 11.23 19.62
CA ALA A 47 -7.48 12.57 19.84
C ALA A 47 -8.95 12.70 19.36
N ASN A 48 -9.34 11.87 18.38
CA ASN A 48 -10.70 11.76 17.87
C ASN A 48 -11.53 10.67 18.56
N ASN A 49 -11.08 10.13 19.70
CA ASN A 49 -11.75 9.09 20.49
C ASN A 49 -12.01 7.78 19.73
N VAL A 50 -11.19 7.45 18.73
CA VAL A 50 -11.28 6.16 18.05
C VAL A 50 -10.68 5.07 18.94
N GLU A 51 -11.35 3.92 19.02
CA GLU A 51 -10.89 2.76 19.80
C GLU A 51 -9.52 2.29 19.30
N LYS A 52 -8.64 1.89 20.23
CA LYS A 52 -7.23 1.63 19.95
C LYS A 52 -7.00 0.57 18.86
N ASN A 53 -7.74 -0.54 18.87
CA ASN A 53 -7.57 -1.60 17.87
C ASN A 53 -8.09 -1.16 16.50
N ALA A 54 -9.23 -0.46 16.45
CA ALA A 54 -9.74 0.15 15.23
C ALA A 54 -8.75 1.17 14.64
N ALA A 55 -8.19 2.05 15.49
CA ALA A 55 -7.16 3.01 15.12
C ALA A 55 -5.90 2.31 14.57
N ALA A 56 -5.44 1.24 15.22
CA ALA A 56 -4.27 0.49 14.78
C ALA A 56 -4.49 -0.13 13.39
N GLY A 57 -5.64 -0.77 13.16
CA GLY A 57 -5.98 -1.32 11.86
C GLY A 57 -6.05 -0.26 10.75
N PHE A 58 -6.67 0.87 11.05
CA PHE A 58 -6.75 2.00 10.14
C PHE A 58 -5.36 2.58 9.80
N CYS A 59 -4.55 2.86 10.82
CA CYS A 59 -3.20 3.42 10.64
C CYS A 59 -2.26 2.47 9.90
N ASP A 60 -2.38 1.15 10.13
CA ASP A 60 -1.62 0.16 9.38
C ASP A 60 -2.04 0.12 7.90
N CYS A 61 -3.34 0.20 7.62
CA CYS A 61 -3.85 0.28 6.26
C CYS A 61 -3.36 1.54 5.55
N MET A 62 -3.56 2.71 6.19
CA MET A 62 -3.20 3.99 5.62
C MET A 62 -1.70 4.08 5.34
N PHE A 63 -0.85 3.60 6.26
CA PHE A 63 0.58 3.53 6.02
C PHE A 63 0.91 2.65 4.82
N LYS A 64 0.33 1.44 4.74
CA LYS A 64 0.57 0.53 3.62
C LYS A 64 0.23 1.19 2.28
N LYS A 65 -0.97 1.78 2.16
CA LYS A 65 -1.41 2.44 0.92
C LYS A 65 -0.58 3.65 0.56
N THR A 66 -0.21 4.45 1.56
CA THR A 66 0.65 5.63 1.38
C THR A 66 2.03 5.19 0.89
N SER A 67 2.66 4.25 1.60
CA SER A 67 4.01 3.79 1.30
C SER A 67 4.12 3.05 -0.05
N GLU A 68 3.06 2.36 -0.49
CA GLU A 68 3.00 1.76 -1.83
C GLU A 68 3.06 2.82 -2.94
N LYS A 69 2.45 4.01 -2.74
CA LYS A 69 2.28 5.03 -3.79
C LYS A 69 3.26 6.21 -3.69
N TYR A 70 3.75 6.52 -2.49
CA TYR A 70 4.52 7.73 -2.18
C TYR A 70 5.79 7.41 -1.38
N THR A 71 6.90 8.07 -1.74
CA THR A 71 8.09 8.16 -0.88
C THR A 71 7.79 9.02 0.35
N PRO A 72 8.62 8.97 1.42
CA PRO A 72 8.43 9.82 2.60
C PRO A 72 8.32 11.33 2.27
N GLY A 73 9.12 11.81 1.32
CA GLY A 73 9.12 13.22 0.92
C GLY A 73 7.87 13.62 0.13
N GLU A 74 7.37 12.72 -0.73
CA GLU A 74 6.12 12.96 -1.47
C GLU A 74 4.91 12.87 -0.55
N ALA A 75 4.89 11.91 0.38
CA ALA A 75 3.81 11.71 1.34
C ALA A 75 3.57 12.93 2.24
N ALA A 76 4.62 13.71 2.54
CA ALA A 76 4.51 14.95 3.30
C ALA A 76 3.80 16.09 2.55
N ASN A 77 3.58 15.93 1.23
CA ASN A 77 3.03 16.96 0.36
C ASN A 77 1.81 16.47 -0.44
N ILE A 78 1.20 15.34 -0.05
CA ILE A 78 -0.02 14.86 -0.72
C ILE A 78 -1.16 15.86 -0.49
N THR A 79 -2.02 15.97 -1.49
CA THR A 79 -3.22 16.81 -1.38
C THR A 79 -4.27 16.14 -0.50
N GLU A 80 -5.17 16.94 0.08
CA GLU A 80 -6.32 16.42 0.84
C GLU A 80 -7.18 15.45 0.00
N GLU A 81 -7.28 15.67 -1.31
CA GLU A 81 -8.03 14.78 -2.20
C GLU A 81 -7.34 13.41 -2.36
N GLU A 82 -6.02 13.40 -2.51
CA GLU A 82 -5.24 12.15 -2.58
C GLU A 82 -5.28 11.41 -1.26
N GLU A 83 -5.14 12.14 -0.15
CA GLU A 83 -5.28 11.57 1.19
C GLU A 83 -6.66 10.94 1.37
N ARG A 84 -7.74 11.66 1.03
CA ARG A 84 -9.12 11.12 1.12
C ARG A 84 -9.30 9.83 0.31
N LYS A 85 -8.68 9.72 -0.87
CA LYS A 85 -8.73 8.46 -1.66
C LYS A 85 -8.06 7.31 -0.91
N LEU A 86 -6.94 7.55 -0.23
CA LEU A 86 -6.30 6.54 0.61
C LEU A 86 -7.18 6.15 1.80
N TRP A 87 -7.84 7.14 2.41
CA TRP A 87 -8.81 6.92 3.50
C TRP A 87 -9.97 6.04 3.06
N GLU A 88 -10.58 6.30 1.89
CA GLU A 88 -11.67 5.50 1.34
C GLU A 88 -11.26 4.04 1.06
N GLU A 89 -9.98 3.77 0.78
CA GLU A 89 -9.45 2.41 0.64
C GLU A 89 -9.24 1.69 1.98
N CYS A 90 -9.24 2.42 3.09
CA CYS A 90 -8.95 1.95 4.44
C CYS A 90 -10.13 2.04 5.41
N ASP A 91 -11.20 2.74 5.02
CA ASP A 91 -12.43 2.83 5.77
C ASP A 91 -13.13 1.47 5.70
N TYR A 92 -13.09 0.73 6.81
CA TYR A 92 -13.80 -0.52 6.95
C TYR A 92 -15.30 -0.22 6.84
N SER A 93 -15.95 -0.80 5.83
CA SER A 93 -17.40 -0.96 5.84
C SER A 93 -17.79 -1.85 7.03
N TRP A 94 -18.10 -1.22 8.16
CA TRP A 94 -18.76 -1.84 9.32
C TRP A 94 -20.27 -2.01 9.12
#